data_AF-A0A4R6NZH6-F1
#
_entry.id   AF-A0A4R6NZH6-F1
#
_cell.length_a   1.000
_cell.length_b   1.000
_cell.length_c   1.000
_cell.angle_alpha   90.00
_cell.angle_beta   90.00
_cell.angle_gamma   90.00
#
_symmetry.space_group_name_H-M   'P 1'
#
loop_
_entity.id
_entity.type
_entity.pdbx_description
1 polymer ?
#
loop_
_entity_poly.entity_id
_entity_poly.type
_entity_poly.pdbx_seq_one_letter_code
_entity_poly.pdbx_strand_id
1 'polypeptide(L)'
;MNGAWRVKAFRDYADYMAEDGFAEGLNELLELTEHCRPAIMCSEAVPWRCHRRLITDALIVHGVQVVHIISRSTAKPAVLNINARVGHGQLTYPAHPSGPA
;
A
#
# COMPACT_ATOMS: atom_id res chain seq x y z
N MET A 1 -5.02 4.45 -15.28
CA MET A 1 -4.66 3.58 -14.13
C MET A 1 -4.18 4.47 -12.99
N ASN A 2 -4.30 4.05 -11.73
CA ASN A 2 -3.91 4.81 -10.52
C ASN A 2 -4.48 6.24 -10.33
N GLY A 3 -5.53 6.59 -11.09
CA GLY A 3 -6.14 7.92 -11.10
C GLY A 3 -6.88 8.33 -9.81
N ALA A 4 -7.10 7.42 -8.87
CA ALA A 4 -7.66 7.78 -7.56
C ALA A 4 -6.69 8.64 -6.72
N TRP A 5 -5.39 8.57 -6.99
CA TRP A 5 -4.39 9.37 -6.30
C TRP A 5 -4.32 10.78 -6.89
N ARG A 6 -4.68 11.81 -6.11
CA ARG A 6 -4.62 13.21 -6.55
C ARG A 6 -3.20 13.78 -6.55
N VAL A 7 -2.35 13.33 -5.63
CA VAL A 7 -0.96 13.77 -5.49
C VAL A 7 -0.07 12.98 -6.45
N LYS A 8 0.76 13.68 -7.24
CA LYS A 8 1.62 13.05 -8.26
C LYS A 8 2.53 11.96 -7.68
N ALA A 9 3.20 12.23 -6.58
CA ALA A 9 4.10 11.27 -5.93
C ALA A 9 3.41 9.93 -5.58
N PHE A 10 2.13 9.95 -5.19
CA PHE A 10 1.38 8.72 -4.92
C PHE A 10 1.01 7.98 -6.19
N ARG A 11 0.70 8.69 -7.29
CA ARG A 11 0.49 8.06 -8.60
C ARG A 11 1.76 7.41 -9.11
N ASP A 12 2.87 8.15 -9.10
CA ASP A 12 4.16 7.64 -9.57
C ASP A 12 4.59 6.41 -8.77
N TYR A 13 4.40 6.42 -7.43
CA TYR A 13 4.68 5.25 -6.61
C TYR A 13 3.75 4.08 -6.95
N ALA A 14 2.46 4.33 -7.17
CA ALA A 14 1.51 3.29 -7.56
C ALA A 14 1.81 2.70 -8.95
N ASP A 15 2.36 3.50 -9.87
CA ASP A 15 2.80 3.04 -11.18
C ASP A 15 4.07 2.18 -11.04
N TYR A 16 5.01 2.59 -10.19
CA TYR A 16 6.21 1.81 -9.85
C TYR A 16 5.88 0.43 -9.25
N MET A 17 4.74 0.28 -8.58
CA MET A 17 4.31 -1.04 -8.04
C MET A 17 4.08 -2.11 -9.11
N ALA A 18 3.99 -1.73 -10.38
CA ALA A 18 3.88 -2.65 -11.50
C ALA A 18 5.24 -3.07 -12.09
N GLU A 19 6.36 -2.50 -11.60
CA GLU A 19 7.71 -2.78 -12.07
C GLU A 19 8.38 -3.89 -11.25
N ASP A 20 9.35 -4.58 -11.86
CA ASP A 20 10.03 -5.74 -11.27
C ASP A 20 10.74 -5.39 -9.94
N GLY A 21 11.36 -4.21 -9.85
CA GLY A 21 12.05 -3.77 -8.65
C GLY A 21 11.14 -3.63 -7.43
N PHE A 22 9.86 -3.28 -7.63
CA PHE A 22 8.89 -3.29 -6.53
C PHE A 22 8.54 -4.71 -6.11
N ALA A 23 8.36 -5.62 -7.07
CA ALA A 23 8.05 -7.01 -6.81
C ALA A 23 9.18 -7.71 -6.03
N GLU A 24 10.43 -7.45 -6.41
CA GLU A 24 11.62 -7.94 -5.71
C GLU A 24 11.63 -7.49 -4.24
N GLY A 25 11.52 -6.18 -3.99
CA GLY A 25 11.51 -5.65 -2.62
C GLY A 25 10.29 -6.09 -1.80
N LEU A 26 9.14 -6.29 -2.44
CA LEU A 26 7.96 -6.85 -1.77
C LEU A 26 8.20 -8.30 -1.36
N ASN A 27 8.81 -9.13 -2.21
CA ASN A 27 9.12 -10.52 -1.90
C ASN A 27 10.10 -10.64 -0.73
N GLU A 28 11.15 -9.84 -0.70
CA GLU A 28 12.07 -9.78 0.45
C GLU A 28 11.31 -9.47 1.76
N LEU A 29 10.37 -8.53 1.70
CA LEU A 29 9.56 -8.19 2.86
C LEU A 29 8.59 -9.30 3.27
N LEU A 30 8.00 -10.02 2.30
CA LEU A 30 7.15 -11.18 2.56
C LEU A 30 7.96 -12.29 3.24
N GLU A 31 9.16 -12.61 2.77
CA GLU A 31 10.06 -13.58 3.39
C GLU A 31 10.40 -13.18 4.84
N LEU A 32 10.69 -11.90 5.09
CA LEU A 32 10.91 -11.40 6.46
C LEU A 32 9.71 -11.62 7.38
N THR A 33 8.48 -11.54 6.85
CA THR A 33 7.25 -11.75 7.65
C THR A 33 7.06 -13.21 8.06
N GLU A 34 7.69 -14.17 7.38
CA GLU A 34 7.65 -15.59 7.76
C GLU A 34 8.53 -15.87 8.99
N HIS A 35 9.56 -15.07 9.20
CA HIS A 35 10.54 -15.27 10.27
C HIS A 35 10.39 -14.30 11.44
N CYS A 36 9.80 -13.12 11.20
CA CYS A 36 9.71 -12.08 12.21
C CYS A 36 8.52 -11.14 11.96
N ARG A 37 8.48 -10.04 12.73
CA ARG A 37 7.45 -9.00 12.61
C ARG A 37 8.12 -7.68 12.21
N PRO A 38 8.44 -7.48 10.91
CA PRO A 38 9.16 -6.28 10.47
C PRO A 38 8.31 -5.03 10.67
N ALA A 39 8.96 -3.91 10.95
CA ALA A 39 8.34 -2.59 11.04
C ALA A 39 8.85 -1.70 9.92
N ILE A 40 7.96 -1.26 9.03
CA ILE A 40 8.27 -0.29 7.97
C ILE A 40 8.04 1.11 8.52
N MET A 41 9.08 1.93 8.51
CA MET A 41 9.04 3.31 9.00
C MET A 41 9.21 4.32 7.86
N CYS A 42 8.69 5.53 8.06
CA CYS A 42 8.89 6.68 7.18
C CYS A 42 8.81 7.95 8.05
N SER A 43 9.18 9.12 7.52
CA SER A 43 9.23 10.37 8.30
C SER A 43 7.85 10.90 8.69
N GLU A 44 6.79 10.56 7.95
CA GLU A 44 5.44 10.98 8.27
C GLU A 44 4.84 10.22 9.44
N ALA A 45 4.13 10.93 10.32
CA ALA A 45 3.46 10.34 11.47
C ALA A 45 2.32 9.39 11.09
N VAL A 46 1.61 9.65 9.98
CA VAL A 46 0.37 8.94 9.62
C VAL A 46 0.44 8.25 8.25
N PRO A 47 -0.04 7.01 8.11
CA PRO A 47 0.16 6.21 6.90
C PRO A 47 -0.51 6.79 5.65
N TRP A 48 -1.64 7.51 5.78
CA TRP A 48 -2.32 8.12 4.63
C TRP A 48 -1.59 9.32 4.01
N ARG A 49 -0.46 9.75 4.59
CA ARG A 49 0.38 10.83 4.07
C ARG A 49 1.67 10.37 3.43
N CYS A 50 1.96 9.07 3.39
CA CYS A 50 3.20 8.55 2.79
C CYS A 50 3.01 7.27 1.98
N HIS A 51 4.08 6.88 1.28
CA HIS A 51 4.09 5.72 0.37
C HIS A 51 3.77 4.39 1.07
N ARG A 52 3.97 4.29 2.40
CA ARG A 52 3.81 3.03 3.13
C ARG A 52 2.38 2.52 3.11
N ARG A 53 1.40 3.39 2.84
CA ARG A 53 0.02 2.98 2.59
C ARG A 53 -0.11 2.09 1.34
N LEU A 54 0.63 2.37 0.28
CA LEU A 54 0.58 1.53 -0.92
C LEU A 54 1.26 0.17 -0.69
N ILE A 55 2.41 0.17 -0.01
CA ILE A 55 3.07 -1.08 0.44
C ILE A 55 2.13 -1.89 1.34
N THR A 56 1.40 -1.22 2.24
CA THR A 56 0.41 -1.86 3.12
C THR A 56 -0.69 -2.55 2.30
N ASP A 57 -1.23 -1.89 1.28
CA ASP A 57 -2.25 -2.50 0.43
C ASP A 57 -1.69 -3.74 -0.29
N ALA A 58 -0.46 -3.69 -0.79
CA ALA A 58 0.20 -4.84 -1.40
C ALA A 58 0.34 -6.01 -0.40
N LEU A 59 0.85 -5.75 0.81
CA LEU A 59 0.96 -6.78 1.85
C LEU A 59 -0.39 -7.42 2.19
N ILE A 60 -1.46 -6.62 2.32
CA ILE A 60 -2.82 -7.13 2.57
C ILE A 60 -3.30 -8.03 1.43
N VAL A 61 -3.06 -7.63 0.17
CA VAL A 61 -3.42 -8.44 -1.01
C VAL A 61 -2.69 -9.77 -1.02
N HIS A 62 -1.46 -9.82 -0.51
CA HIS A 62 -0.68 -11.04 -0.31
C HIS A 62 -1.02 -11.80 0.98
N GLY A 63 -2.09 -11.43 1.69
CA GLY A 63 -2.59 -12.15 2.87
C GLY A 63 -1.88 -11.81 4.18
N VAL A 64 -0.99 -10.82 4.19
CA VAL A 64 -0.26 -10.41 5.39
C VAL A 64 -1.14 -9.49 6.24
N GLN A 65 -1.21 -9.79 7.55
CA GLN A 65 -1.85 -8.91 8.51
C GLN A 65 -0.95 -7.71 8.81
N VAL A 66 -1.41 -6.50 8.49
CA VAL A 66 -0.68 -5.26 8.76
C VAL A 66 -1.38 -4.47 9.86
N VAL A 67 -0.60 -3.90 10.77
CA VAL A 67 -1.07 -2.95 11.79
C VAL A 67 -0.33 -1.63 11.66
N HIS A 68 -1.05 -0.52 11.69
CA HIS A 68 -0.48 0.82 11.73
C HIS A 68 -0.18 1.21 13.17
N ILE A 69 1.10 1.44 13.48
CA ILE A 69 1.54 2.06 14.74
C ILE A 69 1.31 3.56 14.62
N ILE A 70 0.33 4.10 15.35
CA ILE A 70 -0.07 5.52 15.30
C ILE A 70 0.60 6.33 16.41
N SER A 71 0.77 5.71 17.58
CA SER A 71 1.41 6.32 18.75
C SER A 71 2.03 5.24 19.64
N ARG A 72 2.62 5.65 20.76
CA ARG A 72 3.13 4.73 21.79
C ARG A 72 2.06 3.78 22.36
N SER A 73 0.80 4.18 22.33
CA SER A 73 -0.32 3.44 22.94
C SER A 73 -1.37 2.96 21.94
N THR A 74 -1.27 3.36 20.67
CA THR A 74 -2.31 3.11 19.66
C THR A 74 -1.72 2.42 18.44
N ALA A 75 -2.22 1.22 18.17
CA ALA A 75 -2.08 0.55 16.89
C ALA A 75 -3.47 0.22 16.32
N LYS A 76 -3.62 0.22 15.00
CA LYS A 76 -4.88 -0.11 14.32
C LYS A 76 -4.63 -1.10 13.19
N PRO A 77 -5.47 -2.14 13.01
CA PRO A 77 -5.43 -2.97 11.82
C PRO A 77 -5.51 -2.09 10.57
N ALA A 78 -4.65 -2.37 9.60
CA ALA A 78 -4.73 -1.75 8.30
C ALA A 78 -5.93 -2.31 7.54
N VAL A 79 -6.50 -1.48 6.68
CA VAL A 79 -7.61 -1.84 5.80
C VAL A 79 -7.20 -1.47 4.40
N LEU A 80 -7.48 -2.39 3.46
CA LEU A 80 -7.23 -2.16 2.05
C LEU A 80 -7.90 -0.86 1.60
N ASN A 81 -7.17 -0.05 0.86
CA ASN A 81 -7.71 1.19 0.30
C ASN A 81 -8.99 0.92 -0.51
N ILE A 82 -10.03 1.72 -0.29
CA ILE A 82 -11.34 1.56 -0.96
C ILE A 82 -11.25 1.61 -2.50
N ASN A 83 -10.23 2.29 -3.03
CA ASN A 83 -9.98 2.39 -4.46
C ASN A 83 -9.07 1.29 -5.00
N ALA A 84 -8.49 0.44 -4.13
CA ALA A 84 -7.64 -0.67 -4.55
C ALA A 84 -8.45 -1.68 -5.37
N ARG A 85 -7.89 -2.11 -6.49
CA ARG A 85 -8.41 -3.17 -7.35
C ARG A 85 -7.28 -4.13 -7.67
N VAL A 86 -7.53 -5.41 -7.45
CA VAL A 86 -6.59 -6.48 -7.78
C VAL A 86 -7.10 -7.16 -9.04
N GLY A 87 -6.26 -7.22 -10.08
CA GLY A 87 -6.59 -7.88 -11.34
C GLY A 87 -5.32 -8.24 -12.08
N HIS A 88 -5.29 -9.42 -12.72
CA HIS A 88 -4.12 -9.91 -13.45
C HIS A 88 -2.82 -9.91 -12.63
N GLY A 89 -2.93 -10.16 -11.31
CA GLY A 89 -1.78 -10.14 -10.39
C GLY A 89 -1.25 -8.74 -10.05
N GLN A 90 -1.89 -7.67 -10.53
CA GLN A 90 -1.50 -6.29 -10.27
C GLN A 90 -2.51 -5.56 -9.38
N LEU A 91 -1.99 -4.76 -8.46
CA LEU A 91 -2.76 -3.87 -7.62
C LEU A 91 -2.80 -2.47 -8.27
N THR A 92 -4.00 -1.97 -8.52
CA THR A 92 -4.23 -0.66 -9.16
C THR A 92 -5.25 0.17 -8.39
N TYR A 93 -5.24 1.48 -8.62
CA TYR A 93 -6.12 2.44 -7.95
C TYR A 93 -6.91 3.30 -8.96
N PRO A 94 -7.87 2.72 -9.71
CA PRO A 94 -8.65 3.47 -10.70
C PRO A 94 -9.42 4.62 -10.04
N ALA A 95 -9.52 5.75 -10.75
CA ALA A 95 -10.44 6.81 -10.33
C ALA A 95 -11.87 6.26 -10.32
N HIS A 96 -12.69 6.71 -9.37
CA HIS A 96 -14.12 6.44 -9.46
C HIS A 96 -14.64 7.00 -10.79
N PRO A 97 -15.48 6.24 -11.54
CA PRO A 97 -16.25 6.86 -12.61
C PRO A 97 -17.07 7.97 -11.96
N SER A 98 -16.86 9.20 -12.38
CA SER A 98 -17.74 10.31 -12.02
C SER A 98 -19.16 9.88 -12.41
N GLY A 99 -20.03 9.67 -11.40
CA GLY A 99 -21.47 9.60 -11.63
C GLY A 99 -21.94 10.91 -12.31
N PRO A 100 -23.08 10.88 -13.02
CA PRO A 100 -23.45 11.97 -13.91
C PRO A 100 -23.55 13.31 -13.17
N ALA A 101 -23.17 14.36 -13.91
CA ALA A 101 -23.27 15.76 -13.54
C ALA A 101 -24.70 16.17 -13.13
#